data_AF-A0A9E5L694-F1
#
_entry.id   AF-A0A9E5L694-F1
#
_cell.length_a   1.000
_cell.length_b   1.000
_cell.length_c   1.000
_cell.angle_alpha   90.00
_cell.angle_beta   90.00
_cell.angle_gamma   90.00
#
_symmetry.space_group_name_H-M   'P 1'
#
loop_
_entity.id
_entity.type
_entity.pdbx_description
1 polymer ?
#
loop_
_entity_poly.entity_id
_entity_poly.type
_entity_poly.pdbx_seq_one_letter_code
_entity_poly.pdbx_strand_id
1 'polypeptide(L)'
;MTKIISGFSKFTKDEKIDWLTNNFFQNPSESVQIIKQYWNDNEALQHLHDDFIENTITNFYLPFGIAPNFIINGKEYVIPMVIEESSVVAAASLVAKFWSTKGGFKSEVLGTTKIGQVHFLFAGKKSDLQKYFQENKTELFAATASITKNMEKRGGGILDIELIDKTNKLANYYQLHITFETKDSMGANFINSCLEAIANKFRNDEIEIIMSILSNYVPQCLVRAEVSCNIEDLGVENPQKFAEKFYQAVKIAEIEPYRAVTHNKGIMNGIDAVVLATGNDFRAVEAGVHAFASRSGKYTSLSHCSIDHGIFKFWIEIPLALGTVGGLTALHPMSKISLEMLQNPSAKELMQIMAAAGLAQNFAALRALTTKGIQHGHMKMHLQNILNQLGATKTEKNILIEFFKNQTVSHAAVVSKFNELRTPKVVWVDFLDETFIRKKLQKLSKNAKPIFGIMNAQQMIEHLSAITQIANGNWQVNAFVSDEKSARRKPFLDTENELEIGFKPNLLAEEPALEKFETIEEAIEDLITQIKFFVSLFEKNPSKLVVHPFFGELDFEYWKKFQTKHFTHHFKQFELI
;
A
#
# COMPACT_ATOMS: atom_id res chain seq x y z
N MET A 1 36.40 4.39 12.90
CA MET A 1 36.29 3.43 14.01
C MET A 1 35.42 2.26 13.59
N THR A 2 35.66 1.07 14.14
CA THR A 2 34.86 -0.12 13.87
C THR A 2 33.44 0.07 14.39
N LYS A 3 32.42 -0.19 13.55
CA LYS A 3 31.01 -0.14 13.98
C LYS A 3 30.54 -1.42 14.69
N ILE A 4 31.47 -2.29 15.06
CA ILE A 4 31.21 -3.54 15.80
C ILE A 4 31.16 -3.19 17.29
N ILE A 5 30.06 -3.52 17.95
CA ILE A 5 29.82 -3.23 19.37
C ILE A 5 29.75 -4.52 20.19
N SER A 6 30.36 -4.50 21.38
CA SER A 6 30.23 -5.55 22.39
C SER A 6 29.46 -5.01 23.59
N GLY A 7 28.60 -5.84 24.19
CA GLY A 7 27.82 -5.46 25.38
C GLY A 7 26.62 -4.54 25.12
N PHE A 8 26.16 -4.41 23.87
CA PHE A 8 25.01 -3.56 23.50
C PHE A 8 23.74 -3.83 24.33
N SER A 9 23.52 -5.07 24.75
CA SER A 9 22.38 -5.43 25.60
C SER A 9 22.37 -4.72 26.95
N LYS A 10 23.53 -4.27 27.45
CA LYS A 10 23.68 -3.55 28.72
C LYS A 10 23.37 -2.06 28.62
N PHE A 11 23.26 -1.53 27.40
CA PHE A 11 22.97 -0.11 27.20
C PHE A 11 21.53 0.18 27.63
N THR A 12 21.32 1.36 28.17
CA THR A 12 19.99 1.95 28.33
C THR A 12 19.34 2.17 26.97
N LYS A 13 18.02 2.39 26.94
CA LYS A 13 17.29 2.62 25.69
C LYS A 13 17.81 3.83 24.92
N ASP A 14 18.07 4.94 25.61
CA ASP A 14 18.66 6.14 25.01
C ASP A 14 20.08 5.89 24.50
N GLU A 15 20.95 5.21 25.26
CA GLU A 15 22.30 4.86 24.79
C GLU A 15 22.27 3.96 23.54
N LYS A 16 21.29 3.05 23.43
CA LYS A 16 21.08 2.23 22.22
C LYS A 16 20.73 3.11 21.02
N ILE A 17 19.86 4.10 21.21
CA ILE A 17 19.43 5.03 20.17
C ILE A 17 20.59 5.95 19.76
N ASP A 18 21.32 6.51 20.71
CA ASP A 18 22.45 7.40 20.46
C ASP A 18 23.56 6.65 19.73
N TRP A 19 23.87 5.43 20.15
CA TRP A 19 24.84 4.60 19.44
C TRP A 19 24.39 4.31 18.00
N LEU A 20 23.12 3.92 17.80
CA LEU A 20 22.57 3.63 16.48
C LEU A 20 22.62 4.86 15.55
N THR A 21 22.12 6.00 16.02
CA THR A 21 21.97 7.22 15.21
C THR A 21 23.33 7.83 14.87
N ASN A 22 24.26 7.91 15.81
CA ASN A 22 25.59 8.46 15.57
C ASN A 22 26.45 7.62 14.61
N ASN A 23 26.19 6.31 14.51
CA ASN A 23 26.99 5.41 13.67
C ASN A 23 26.36 5.08 12.31
N PHE A 24 25.03 5.12 12.17
CA PHE A 24 24.34 4.61 10.97
C PHE A 24 23.44 5.62 10.26
N PHE A 25 23.22 6.82 10.82
CA PHE A 25 22.33 7.81 10.22
C PHE A 25 23.10 9.06 9.78
N GLN A 26 22.64 9.68 8.69
CA GLN A 26 23.23 10.92 8.17
C GLN A 26 22.84 12.13 9.01
N ASN A 27 21.63 12.13 9.56
CA ASN A 27 21.12 13.18 10.44
C ASN A 27 20.69 12.57 11.79
N PRO A 28 21.62 12.39 12.75
CA PRO A 28 21.31 11.76 14.02
C PRO A 28 20.17 12.45 14.79
N SER A 29 20.18 13.77 14.87
CA SER A 29 19.19 14.54 15.64
C SER A 29 17.76 14.34 15.14
N GLU A 30 17.54 14.39 13.82
CA GLU A 30 16.24 14.11 13.20
C GLU A 30 15.82 12.65 13.43
N SER A 31 16.77 11.72 13.32
CA SER A 31 16.50 10.29 13.51
C SER A 31 16.07 9.96 14.94
N VAL A 32 16.72 10.56 15.95
CA VAL A 32 16.32 10.44 17.36
C VAL A 32 14.89 10.95 17.55
N GLN A 33 14.54 12.10 16.97
CA GLN A 33 13.20 12.67 17.07
C GLN A 33 12.14 11.73 16.49
N ILE A 34 12.37 11.19 15.30
CA ILE A 34 11.46 10.24 14.65
C ILE A 34 11.31 8.96 15.50
N ILE A 35 12.40 8.38 16.00
CA ILE A 35 12.36 7.18 16.84
C ILE A 35 11.50 7.41 18.08
N LYS A 36 11.69 8.54 18.77
CA LYS A 36 10.95 8.88 19.99
C LYS A 36 9.49 9.25 19.73
N GLN A 37 9.14 9.71 18.52
CA GLN A 37 7.76 10.02 18.14
C GLN A 37 6.82 8.81 18.22
N TYR A 38 7.35 7.59 18.10
CA TYR A 38 6.56 6.35 18.17
C TYR A 38 6.52 5.74 19.58
N TRP A 39 6.96 6.47 20.60
CA TRP A 39 6.78 6.03 21.99
C TRP A 39 5.37 6.37 22.48
N ASN A 40 4.86 5.55 23.39
CA ASN A 40 3.63 5.88 24.10
C ASN A 40 3.94 6.96 25.15
N ASP A 41 3.07 7.95 25.27
CA ASP A 41 3.16 8.96 26.35
C ASP A 41 3.02 8.34 27.74
N ASN A 42 2.30 7.22 27.85
CA ASN A 42 2.18 6.46 29.09
C ASN A 42 3.42 5.57 29.29
N GLU A 43 4.27 5.92 30.26
CA GLU A 43 5.53 5.22 30.55
C GLU A 43 5.33 3.74 30.93
N ALA A 44 4.30 3.41 31.72
CA ALA A 44 4.04 2.02 32.11
C ALA A 44 3.62 1.16 30.90
N LEU A 45 2.84 1.73 29.97
CA LEU A 45 2.50 1.09 28.71
C LEU A 45 3.72 0.94 27.80
N GLN A 46 4.57 1.97 27.71
CA GLN A 46 5.80 1.88 26.92
C GLN A 46 6.75 0.82 27.49
N HIS A 47 6.91 0.75 28.81
CA HIS A 47 7.72 -0.27 29.47
C HIS A 47 7.19 -1.69 29.16
N LEU A 48 5.87 -1.89 29.23
CA LEU A 48 5.27 -3.16 28.84
C LEU A 48 5.62 -3.55 27.40
N HIS A 49 5.58 -2.60 26.46
CA HIS A 49 5.97 -2.84 25.07
C HIS A 49 7.47 -3.12 24.91
N ASP A 50 8.31 -2.44 25.69
CA ASP A 50 9.75 -2.65 25.69
C ASP A 50 10.14 -4.06 26.16
N ASP A 51 9.36 -4.65 27.08
CA ASP A 51 9.54 -6.01 27.60
C ASP A 51 9.07 -7.13 26.66
N PHE A 52 8.44 -6.81 25.52
CA PHE A 52 7.97 -7.84 24.58
C PHE A 52 9.11 -8.55 23.86
N ILE A 53 10.20 -7.86 23.56
CA ILE A 53 11.40 -8.38 22.90
C ILE A 53 12.65 -7.65 23.38
N GLU A 54 13.84 -8.17 23.07
CA GLU A 54 15.10 -7.55 23.44
C GLU A 54 15.46 -6.37 22.52
N ASN A 55 16.26 -5.43 23.05
CA ASN A 55 16.80 -4.28 22.30
C ASN A 55 15.73 -3.38 21.66
N THR A 56 14.54 -3.34 22.22
CA THR A 56 13.46 -2.43 21.81
C THR A 56 13.90 -0.97 21.97
N ILE A 57 13.90 -0.23 20.86
CA ILE A 57 14.19 1.21 20.84
C ILE A 57 12.95 2.06 20.55
N THR A 58 11.92 1.50 19.94
CA THR A 58 10.66 2.18 19.62
C THR A 58 9.58 1.18 19.19
N ASN A 59 8.34 1.63 19.06
CA ASN A 59 7.24 0.84 18.52
C ASN A 59 7.15 0.98 17.00
N PHE A 60 6.61 -0.04 16.33
CA PHE A 60 6.24 0.01 14.92
C PHE A 60 4.74 -0.22 14.78
N TYR A 61 4.02 0.76 14.25
CA TYR A 61 2.57 0.68 14.11
C TYR A 61 2.17 0.06 12.77
N LEU A 62 1.31 -0.94 12.84
CA LEU A 62 0.53 -1.43 11.69
C LEU A 62 -0.92 -0.98 11.85
N PRO A 63 -1.62 -0.64 10.75
CA PRO A 63 -3.03 -0.28 10.81
C PRO A 63 -3.89 -1.37 11.45
N PHE A 64 -4.72 -0.98 12.42
CA PHE A 64 -5.72 -1.85 13.03
C PHE A 64 -7.09 -1.56 12.39
N GLY A 65 -7.59 -2.49 11.58
CA GLY A 65 -8.90 -2.42 10.93
C GLY A 65 -9.91 -3.41 11.53
N ILE A 66 -11.17 -3.27 11.14
CA ILE A 66 -12.25 -4.20 11.50
C ILE A 66 -13.03 -4.63 10.26
N ALA A 67 -13.42 -5.89 10.22
CA ALA A 67 -14.26 -6.46 9.17
C ALA A 67 -15.60 -6.93 9.77
N PRO A 68 -16.69 -6.15 9.63
CA PRO A 68 -17.99 -6.50 10.18
C PRO A 68 -18.76 -7.49 9.28
N ASN A 69 -19.91 -7.95 9.79
CA ASN A 69 -20.91 -8.80 9.11
C ASN A 69 -20.53 -10.27 8.91
N PHE A 70 -19.54 -10.78 9.65
CA PHE A 70 -19.27 -12.22 9.63
C PHE A 70 -20.37 -12.94 10.40
N ILE A 71 -21.02 -13.91 9.77
CA ILE A 71 -21.92 -14.86 10.45
C ILE A 71 -21.24 -16.22 10.36
N ILE A 72 -20.80 -16.76 11.48
CA ILE A 72 -20.06 -18.03 11.55
C ILE A 72 -20.82 -18.95 12.49
N ASN A 73 -21.27 -20.11 11.99
CA ASN A 73 -22.11 -21.05 12.73
C ASN A 73 -23.35 -20.38 13.36
N GLY A 74 -23.94 -19.41 12.66
CA GLY A 74 -25.11 -18.66 13.12
C GLY A 74 -24.82 -17.53 14.12
N LYS A 75 -23.56 -17.31 14.52
CA LYS A 75 -23.16 -16.23 15.43
C LYS A 75 -22.52 -15.08 14.67
N GLU A 76 -22.90 -13.86 15.03
CA GLU A 76 -22.39 -12.62 14.42
C GLU A 76 -21.04 -12.21 15.02
N TYR A 77 -20.12 -11.78 14.16
CA TYR A 77 -18.78 -11.34 14.52
C TYR A 77 -18.38 -10.07 13.78
N VAL A 78 -17.59 -9.23 14.47
CA VAL A 78 -16.73 -8.22 13.87
C VAL A 78 -15.30 -8.72 14.05
N ILE A 79 -14.60 -8.94 12.94
CA ILE A 79 -13.26 -9.52 12.96
C ILE A 79 -12.21 -8.41 13.00
N PRO A 80 -11.35 -8.32 14.03
CA PRO A 80 -10.23 -7.39 14.05
C PRO A 80 -9.10 -7.87 13.12
N MET A 81 -8.48 -6.94 12.41
CA MET A 81 -7.46 -7.24 11.39
C MET A 81 -6.32 -6.22 11.44
N VAL A 82 -5.10 -6.66 11.72
CA VAL A 82 -3.88 -5.83 11.69
C VAL A 82 -3.08 -6.15 10.43
N ILE A 83 -3.06 -5.23 9.46
CA ILE A 83 -2.36 -5.44 8.18
C ILE A 83 -2.08 -4.11 7.48
N GLU A 84 -0.95 -4.01 6.77
CA GLU A 84 -0.55 -2.85 5.97
C GLU A 84 -1.13 -2.87 4.54
N GLU A 85 -1.48 -4.06 4.04
CA GLU A 85 -1.93 -4.22 2.66
C GLU A 85 -3.32 -3.63 2.44
N SER A 86 -3.40 -2.71 1.47
CA SER A 86 -4.64 -2.06 1.07
C SER A 86 -5.69 -3.06 0.56
N SER A 87 -6.97 -2.72 0.75
CA SER A 87 -8.13 -3.50 0.34
C SER A 87 -8.39 -4.81 1.07
N VAL A 88 -7.45 -5.36 1.86
CA VAL A 88 -7.65 -6.65 2.54
C VAL A 88 -8.87 -6.61 3.47
N VAL A 89 -8.91 -5.64 4.39
CA VAL A 89 -10.03 -5.49 5.35
C VAL A 89 -11.35 -5.20 4.63
N ALA A 90 -11.31 -4.40 3.55
CA ALA A 90 -12.50 -4.07 2.76
C ALA A 90 -13.05 -5.30 2.01
N ALA A 91 -12.16 -6.13 1.45
CA ALA A 91 -12.50 -7.38 0.77
C ALA A 91 -13.15 -8.38 1.73
N ALA A 92 -12.55 -8.59 2.91
CA ALA A 92 -13.12 -9.43 3.97
C ALA A 92 -14.53 -8.94 4.36
N SER A 93 -14.70 -7.63 4.61
CA SER A 93 -15.99 -7.03 4.97
C SER A 93 -17.07 -7.22 3.89
N LEU A 94 -16.69 -7.01 2.62
CA LEU A 94 -17.59 -7.16 1.48
C LEU A 94 -18.07 -8.61 1.34
N VAL A 95 -17.17 -9.56 1.49
CA VAL A 95 -17.48 -10.99 1.37
C VAL A 95 -18.28 -11.49 2.56
N ALA A 96 -17.97 -11.03 3.77
CA ALA A 96 -18.75 -11.32 4.95
C ALA A 96 -20.20 -10.86 4.78
N LYS A 97 -20.40 -9.61 4.33
CA LYS A 97 -21.74 -9.09 4.01
C LYS A 97 -22.43 -9.86 2.89
N PHE A 98 -21.68 -10.31 1.89
CA PHE A 98 -22.23 -11.09 0.77
C PHE A 98 -22.78 -12.44 1.22
N TRP A 99 -22.07 -13.13 2.12
CA TRP A 99 -22.47 -14.44 2.65
C TRP A 99 -23.44 -14.35 3.82
N SER A 100 -23.52 -13.21 4.52
CA SER A 100 -24.43 -13.04 5.67
C SER A 100 -25.89 -13.30 5.32
N THR A 101 -26.30 -13.02 4.08
CA THR A 101 -27.68 -13.28 3.59
C THR A 101 -27.84 -14.65 2.90
N LYS A 102 -26.79 -15.47 2.88
CA LYS A 102 -26.72 -16.76 2.17
C LYS A 102 -26.30 -17.91 3.11
N GLY A 103 -26.70 -17.81 4.38
CA GLY A 103 -26.40 -18.82 5.40
C GLY A 103 -25.07 -18.63 6.14
N GLY A 104 -24.28 -17.61 5.81
CA GLY A 104 -23.00 -17.34 6.46
C GLY A 104 -21.95 -18.43 6.20
N PHE A 105 -20.95 -18.47 7.07
CA PHE A 105 -19.90 -19.48 7.09
C PHE A 105 -20.28 -20.60 8.04
N LYS A 106 -20.08 -21.84 7.61
CA LYS A 106 -20.10 -23.02 8.48
C LYS A 106 -18.67 -23.43 8.76
N SER A 107 -18.34 -23.74 9.99
CA SER A 107 -16.98 -24.13 10.36
C SER A 107 -16.94 -25.17 11.47
N GLU A 108 -15.99 -26.09 11.39
CA GLU A 108 -15.84 -27.23 12.29
C GLU A 108 -14.36 -27.52 12.55
N VAL A 109 -14.00 -27.72 13.82
CA VAL A 109 -12.66 -28.15 14.21
C VAL A 109 -12.58 -29.67 14.07
N LEU A 110 -11.73 -30.13 13.16
CA LEU A 110 -11.51 -31.55 12.86
C LEU A 110 -10.48 -32.19 13.80
N GLY A 111 -9.59 -31.39 14.39
CA GLY A 111 -8.66 -31.86 15.42
C GLY A 111 -7.87 -30.72 16.06
N THR A 112 -7.29 -30.99 17.24
CA THR A 112 -6.52 -30.03 18.03
C THR A 112 -5.13 -30.51 18.42
N THR A 113 -4.74 -31.69 17.93
CA THR A 113 -3.50 -32.36 18.34
C THR A 113 -2.28 -31.58 17.86
N LYS A 114 -1.40 -31.27 18.81
CA LYS A 114 -0.07 -30.69 18.56
C LYS A 114 0.99 -31.75 18.79
N ILE A 115 2.20 -31.51 18.28
CA ILE A 115 3.28 -32.48 18.36
C ILE A 115 4.61 -31.84 18.74
N GLY A 116 5.49 -32.66 19.31
CA GLY A 116 6.86 -32.33 19.58
C GLY A 116 7.74 -33.57 19.53
N GLN A 117 9.05 -33.39 19.40
CA GLN A 117 9.97 -34.48 19.17
C GLN A 117 11.22 -34.36 20.04
N VAL A 118 11.68 -35.50 20.53
CA VAL A 118 13.04 -35.68 21.03
C VAL A 118 13.83 -36.46 19.98
N HIS A 119 14.85 -35.84 19.42
CA HIS A 119 15.71 -36.38 18.37
C HIS A 119 17.00 -36.91 18.98
N PHE A 120 17.37 -38.15 18.68
CA PHE A 120 18.55 -38.77 19.28
C PHE A 120 19.21 -39.80 18.38
N LEU A 121 20.47 -40.10 18.67
CA LEU A 121 21.24 -41.15 18.03
C LEU A 121 21.38 -42.35 18.97
N PHE A 122 21.31 -43.56 18.40
CA PHE A 122 21.54 -44.81 19.09
C PHE A 122 22.14 -45.83 18.11
N ALA A 123 23.34 -46.33 18.42
CA ALA A 123 24.09 -47.24 17.55
C ALA A 123 23.91 -48.74 17.89
N GLY A 124 23.19 -49.05 18.97
CA GLY A 124 22.93 -50.42 19.41
C GLY A 124 21.86 -51.14 18.59
N LYS A 125 21.41 -52.31 19.07
CA LYS A 125 20.36 -53.07 18.39
C LYS A 125 18.99 -52.43 18.62
N LYS A 126 18.22 -52.26 17.54
CA LYS A 126 16.85 -51.71 17.59
C LYS A 126 15.94 -52.40 18.62
N SER A 127 16.06 -53.72 18.78
CA SER A 127 15.29 -54.50 19.78
C SER A 127 15.53 -54.01 21.21
N ASP A 128 16.78 -53.64 21.50
CA ASP A 128 17.21 -53.26 22.85
C ASP A 128 16.67 -51.86 23.17
N LEU A 129 16.72 -50.94 22.20
CA LEU A 129 16.09 -49.62 22.32
C LEU A 129 14.56 -49.71 22.46
N GLN A 130 13.90 -50.60 21.69
CA GLN A 130 12.46 -50.82 21.81
C GLN A 130 12.09 -51.35 23.20
N LYS A 131 12.86 -52.30 23.73
CA LYS A 131 12.66 -52.81 25.10
C LYS A 131 12.88 -51.71 26.13
N TYR A 132 13.98 -50.97 26.04
CA TYR A 132 14.30 -49.85 26.92
C TYR A 132 13.20 -48.79 26.92
N PHE A 133 12.67 -48.43 25.74
CA PHE A 133 11.56 -47.50 25.61
C PHE A 133 10.29 -48.00 26.30
N GLN A 134 9.90 -49.27 26.09
CA GLN A 134 8.69 -49.81 26.72
C GLN A 134 8.80 -49.89 28.24
N GLU A 135 9.98 -50.26 28.75
CA GLU A 135 10.25 -50.31 30.20
C GLU A 135 10.22 -48.91 30.83
N ASN A 136 10.64 -47.88 30.10
CA ASN A 136 10.70 -46.51 30.61
C ASN A 136 9.48 -45.63 30.25
N LYS A 137 8.56 -46.08 29.39
CA LYS A 137 7.46 -45.23 28.88
C LYS A 137 6.65 -44.59 30.02
N THR A 138 6.28 -45.35 31.06
CA THR A 138 5.58 -44.84 32.25
C THR A 138 6.40 -43.79 33.00
N GLU A 139 7.70 -44.00 33.12
CA GLU A 139 8.63 -43.08 33.77
C GLU A 139 8.81 -41.77 32.98
N LEU A 140 8.68 -41.80 31.65
CA LEU A 140 8.68 -40.60 30.82
C LEU A 140 7.46 -39.71 31.11
N PHE A 141 6.27 -40.30 31.27
CA PHE A 141 5.09 -39.56 31.72
C PHE A 141 5.30 -38.99 33.13
N ALA A 142 5.79 -39.81 34.06
CA ALA A 142 6.03 -39.41 35.44
C ALA A 142 7.00 -38.22 35.54
N ALA A 143 8.04 -38.17 34.70
CA ALA A 143 9.00 -37.07 34.64
C ALA A 143 8.36 -35.71 34.29
N THR A 144 7.21 -35.72 33.62
CA THR A 144 6.49 -34.50 33.22
C THR A 144 5.36 -34.11 34.17
N ALA A 145 5.03 -34.93 35.16
CA ALA A 145 3.83 -34.78 35.99
C ALA A 145 3.71 -33.41 36.68
N SER A 146 4.82 -32.81 37.12
CA SER A 146 4.82 -31.47 37.72
C SER A 146 4.48 -30.36 36.70
N ILE A 147 4.90 -30.53 35.45
CA ILE A 147 4.69 -29.61 34.33
C ILE A 147 3.25 -29.76 33.80
N THR A 148 2.77 -31.01 33.65
CA THR A 148 1.46 -31.33 33.06
C THR A 148 0.28 -31.12 34.02
N LYS A 149 0.51 -31.13 35.34
CA LYS A 149 -0.53 -31.02 36.38
C LYS A 149 -1.65 -30.01 36.11
N ASN A 150 -1.30 -28.78 35.71
CA ASN A 150 -2.30 -27.74 35.45
C ASN A 150 -2.99 -27.88 34.08
N MET A 151 -2.29 -28.43 33.09
CA MET A 151 -2.85 -28.71 31.77
C MET A 151 -3.83 -29.89 31.82
N GLU A 152 -3.47 -30.95 32.55
CA GLU A 152 -4.31 -32.13 32.80
C GLU A 152 -5.58 -31.78 33.57
N LYS A 153 -5.50 -30.88 34.57
CA LYS A 153 -6.69 -30.35 35.25
C LYS A 153 -7.70 -29.68 34.30
N ARG A 154 -7.23 -29.13 33.18
CA ARG A 154 -8.07 -28.52 32.14
C ARG A 154 -8.48 -29.53 31.07
N GLY A 155 -8.10 -30.80 31.22
CA GLY A 155 -8.36 -31.91 30.31
C GLY A 155 -7.40 -32.01 29.13
N GLY A 156 -6.24 -31.34 29.19
CA GLY A 156 -5.16 -31.45 28.19
C GLY A 156 -4.00 -32.32 28.71
N GLY A 157 -2.80 -32.11 28.18
CA GLY A 157 -1.59 -32.81 28.59
C GLY A 157 -0.94 -33.58 27.44
N ILE A 158 -0.13 -34.58 27.78
CA ILE A 158 0.47 -35.50 26.83
C ILE A 158 -0.57 -36.58 26.49
N LEU A 159 -0.82 -36.81 25.21
CA LEU A 159 -1.74 -37.83 24.72
C LEU A 159 -1.03 -39.17 24.52
N ASP A 160 0.13 -39.15 23.87
CA ASP A 160 0.97 -40.34 23.67
C ASP A 160 2.44 -39.99 23.42
N ILE A 161 3.31 -40.98 23.62
CA ILE A 161 4.73 -40.99 23.30
C ILE A 161 5.00 -42.23 22.44
N GLU A 162 5.54 -42.05 21.24
CA GLU A 162 5.88 -43.12 20.30
C GLU A 162 7.36 -43.10 19.94
N LEU A 163 8.00 -44.28 19.88
CA LEU A 163 9.37 -44.41 19.38
C LEU A 163 9.35 -44.64 17.86
N ILE A 164 9.96 -43.72 17.11
CA ILE A 164 10.03 -43.73 15.65
C ILE A 164 11.46 -44.03 15.19
N ASP A 165 11.59 -45.03 14.32
CA ASP A 165 12.84 -45.41 13.67
C ASP A 165 13.03 -44.61 12.36
N LYS A 166 14.15 -43.90 12.26
CA LYS A 166 14.57 -43.13 11.07
C LYS A 166 15.91 -43.60 10.51
N THR A 167 16.40 -44.75 10.93
CA THR A 167 17.71 -45.30 10.53
C THR A 167 17.83 -45.54 9.02
N ASN A 168 16.70 -45.74 8.34
CA ASN A 168 16.63 -45.85 6.87
C ASN A 168 16.90 -44.53 6.13
N LYS A 169 16.90 -43.37 6.83
CA LYS A 169 17.16 -42.04 6.26
C LYS A 169 18.44 -41.41 6.79
N LEU A 170 18.80 -41.70 8.04
CA LEU A 170 20.04 -41.24 8.66
C LEU A 170 20.52 -42.31 9.64
N ALA A 171 21.77 -42.75 9.51
CA ALA A 171 22.31 -43.80 10.36
C ALA A 171 22.11 -43.49 11.85
N ASN A 172 21.70 -44.51 12.62
CA ASN A 172 21.49 -44.45 14.07
C ASN A 172 20.40 -43.47 14.55
N TYR A 173 19.62 -42.87 13.65
CA TYR A 173 18.67 -41.82 14.01
C TYR A 173 17.31 -42.36 14.44
N TYR A 174 16.86 -41.90 15.61
CA TYR A 174 15.54 -42.19 16.18
C TYR A 174 14.87 -40.92 16.70
N GLN A 175 13.56 -41.00 16.91
CA GLN A 175 12.76 -39.93 17.49
C GLN A 175 11.82 -40.50 18.56
N LEU A 176 11.67 -39.81 19.69
CA LEU A 176 10.44 -39.90 20.45
C LEU A 176 9.47 -38.88 19.87
N HIS A 177 8.34 -39.33 19.37
CA HIS A 177 7.26 -38.49 18.85
C HIS A 177 6.17 -38.37 19.93
N ILE A 178 5.92 -37.14 20.38
CA ILE A 178 4.98 -36.88 21.48
C ILE A 178 3.83 -36.05 20.94
N THR A 179 2.61 -36.48 21.27
CA THR A 179 1.36 -35.80 20.90
C THR A 179 0.76 -35.11 22.13
N PHE A 180 0.18 -33.93 21.93
CA PHE A 180 -0.29 -33.06 23.02
C PHE A 180 -1.69 -32.51 22.74
N GLU A 181 -2.44 -32.27 23.82
CA GLU A 181 -3.63 -31.42 23.87
C GLU A 181 -3.33 -30.22 24.78
N THR A 182 -3.44 -29.00 24.25
CA THR A 182 -3.02 -27.77 24.95
C THR A 182 -4.17 -26.80 25.22
N LYS A 183 -5.41 -27.22 24.95
CA LYS A 183 -6.64 -26.45 25.16
C LYS A 183 -6.54 -25.06 24.53
N ASP A 184 -6.72 -24.02 25.33
CA ASP A 184 -6.73 -22.64 24.88
C ASP A 184 -5.35 -22.00 24.72
N SER A 185 -4.27 -22.75 24.99
CA SER A 185 -2.91 -22.27 24.74
C SER A 185 -2.38 -22.80 23.42
N MET A 186 -1.58 -22.00 22.72
CA MET A 186 -0.72 -22.50 21.63
C MET A 186 0.21 -23.60 22.14
N GLY A 187 0.74 -23.46 23.37
CA GLY A 187 1.43 -24.51 24.09
C GLY A 187 2.92 -24.69 23.79
N ALA A 188 3.57 -23.79 23.04
CA ALA A 188 4.99 -23.92 22.69
C ALA A 188 5.91 -24.13 23.91
N ASN A 189 5.86 -23.24 24.90
CA ASN A 189 6.68 -23.34 26.12
C ASN A 189 6.35 -24.61 26.92
N PHE A 190 5.06 -24.95 27.04
CA PHE A 190 4.61 -26.14 27.74
C PHE A 190 5.14 -27.43 27.09
N ILE A 191 5.03 -27.52 25.76
CA ILE A 191 5.54 -28.65 24.97
C ILE A 191 7.05 -28.75 25.15
N ASN A 192 7.80 -27.66 24.94
CA ASN A 192 9.26 -27.68 25.05
C ASN A 192 9.73 -28.12 26.43
N SER A 193 9.14 -27.60 27.51
CA SER A 193 9.48 -28.05 28.87
C SER A 193 9.19 -29.54 29.10
N CYS A 194 8.10 -30.07 28.56
CA CYS A 194 7.83 -31.50 28.61
C CYS A 194 8.87 -32.31 27.83
N LEU A 195 9.23 -31.87 26.62
CA LEU A 195 10.21 -32.55 25.78
C LEU A 195 11.60 -32.56 26.42
N GLU A 196 12.02 -31.46 27.04
CA GLU A 196 13.29 -31.37 27.79
C GLU A 196 13.32 -32.33 28.98
N ALA A 197 12.22 -32.39 29.75
CA ALA A 197 12.10 -33.33 30.87
C ALA A 197 12.14 -34.79 30.40
N ILE A 198 11.41 -35.12 29.32
CA ILE A 198 11.42 -36.45 28.69
C ILE A 198 12.82 -36.80 28.18
N ALA A 199 13.49 -35.87 27.49
CA ALA A 199 14.83 -36.07 26.95
C ALA A 199 15.85 -36.35 28.06
N ASN A 200 15.80 -35.59 29.15
CA ASN A 200 16.68 -35.79 30.30
C ASN A 200 16.42 -37.14 30.99
N LYS A 201 15.16 -37.58 31.09
CA LYS A 201 14.81 -38.88 31.69
C LYS A 201 15.16 -40.07 30.79
N PHE A 202 15.03 -39.91 29.47
CA PHE A 202 15.28 -40.97 28.50
C PHE A 202 16.77 -41.19 28.18
N ARG A 203 17.62 -40.21 28.51
CA ARG A 203 19.06 -40.27 28.26
C ARG A 203 19.74 -41.40 29.08
N ASN A 204 20.67 -42.09 28.44
CA ASN A 204 21.61 -43.03 29.08
C ASN A 204 22.98 -42.97 28.34
N ASP A 205 23.93 -43.84 28.70
CA ASP A 205 25.28 -43.84 28.13
C ASP A 205 25.33 -44.19 26.63
N GLU A 206 24.28 -44.82 26.08
CA GLU A 206 24.19 -45.23 24.67
C GLU A 206 23.31 -44.30 23.82
N ILE A 207 22.52 -43.42 24.45
CA ILE A 207 21.55 -42.54 23.80
C ILE A 207 22.07 -41.10 23.79
N GLU A 208 22.46 -40.63 22.61
CA GLU A 208 22.87 -39.25 22.39
C GLU A 208 21.68 -38.39 21.99
N ILE A 209 21.12 -37.64 22.95
CA ILE A 209 20.08 -36.65 22.66
C ILE A 209 20.69 -35.49 21.87
N ILE A 210 20.15 -35.22 20.68
CA ILE A 210 20.58 -34.12 19.81
C ILE A 210 19.75 -32.86 20.07
N MET A 211 18.42 -32.98 20.12
CA MET A 211 17.52 -31.84 20.36
C MET A 211 16.13 -32.29 20.81
N SER A 212 15.42 -31.40 21.51
CA SER A 212 14.05 -31.59 21.98
C SER A 212 13.23 -30.33 21.71
N ILE A 213 12.31 -30.38 20.75
CA ILE A 213 11.61 -29.18 20.28
C ILE A 213 10.21 -29.49 19.75
N LEU A 214 9.27 -28.57 19.91
CA LEU A 214 7.95 -28.67 19.26
C LEU A 214 8.07 -28.71 17.72
N SER A 215 7.01 -29.17 17.06
CA SER A 215 6.86 -29.04 15.61
C SER A 215 5.69 -28.12 15.25
N ASN A 216 5.95 -27.13 14.39
CA ASN A 216 4.92 -26.25 13.82
C ASN A 216 4.12 -26.93 12.70
N TYR A 217 4.60 -28.06 12.16
CA TYR A 217 3.82 -28.87 11.24
C TYR A 217 2.85 -29.76 12.04
N VAL A 218 1.60 -29.31 12.17
CA VAL A 218 0.54 -29.95 12.98
C VAL A 218 -0.68 -30.30 12.12
N PRO A 219 -0.57 -31.28 11.20
CA PRO A 219 -1.66 -31.59 10.27
C PRO A 219 -2.95 -32.11 10.95
N GLN A 220 -2.88 -32.52 12.21
CA GLN A 220 -4.02 -32.93 13.04
C GLN A 220 -4.63 -31.80 13.89
N CYS A 221 -4.08 -30.58 13.83
CA CYS A 221 -4.66 -29.38 14.44
C CYS A 221 -5.49 -28.62 13.40
N LEU A 222 -6.50 -29.29 12.85
CA LEU A 222 -7.15 -28.95 11.59
C LEU A 222 -8.54 -28.34 11.80
N VAL A 223 -8.88 -27.32 11.03
CA VAL A 223 -10.23 -26.73 10.98
C VAL A 223 -10.71 -26.64 9.53
N ARG A 224 -12.01 -26.86 9.34
CA ARG A 224 -12.70 -26.64 8.08
C ARG A 224 -13.60 -25.42 8.18
N ALA A 225 -13.65 -24.60 7.12
CA ALA A 225 -14.68 -23.58 6.94
C ALA A 225 -15.25 -23.68 5.53
N GLU A 226 -16.55 -23.45 5.38
CA GLU A 226 -17.26 -23.54 4.10
C GLU A 226 -18.38 -22.50 3.97
N VAL A 227 -18.68 -22.17 2.72
CA VAL A 227 -19.84 -21.39 2.29
C VAL A 227 -20.53 -22.10 1.13
N SER A 228 -21.84 -21.95 1.03
CA SER A 228 -22.63 -22.54 -0.05
C SER A 228 -23.91 -21.77 -0.31
N CYS A 229 -24.34 -21.68 -1.57
CA CYS A 229 -25.65 -21.17 -1.96
C CYS A 229 -26.08 -21.77 -3.30
N ASN A 230 -27.33 -21.54 -3.70
CA ASN A 230 -27.72 -21.80 -5.07
C ASN A 230 -26.92 -20.89 -6.01
N ILE A 231 -26.60 -21.38 -7.21
CA ILE A 231 -25.82 -20.62 -8.19
C ILE A 231 -26.52 -19.30 -8.53
N GLU A 232 -27.85 -19.30 -8.66
CA GLU A 232 -28.67 -18.12 -8.94
C GLU A 232 -28.51 -17.00 -7.90
N ASP A 233 -28.19 -17.35 -6.65
CA ASP A 233 -28.02 -16.39 -5.56
C ASP A 233 -26.66 -15.69 -5.58
N LEU A 234 -25.73 -16.05 -6.48
CA LEU A 234 -24.38 -15.47 -6.51
C LEU A 234 -24.37 -13.95 -6.83
N GLY A 235 -25.50 -13.38 -7.25
CA GLY A 235 -25.70 -11.93 -7.34
C GLY A 235 -24.80 -11.26 -8.39
N VAL A 236 -24.60 -11.95 -9.51
CA VAL A 236 -23.82 -11.49 -10.68
C VAL A 236 -24.65 -11.72 -11.94
N GLU A 237 -24.37 -11.00 -13.03
CA GLU A 237 -25.19 -10.99 -14.25
C GLU A 237 -25.34 -12.38 -14.91
N ASN A 238 -24.28 -13.20 -14.89
CA ASN A 238 -24.33 -14.60 -15.33
C ASN A 238 -23.78 -15.52 -14.23
N PRO A 239 -24.64 -15.94 -13.28
CA PRO A 239 -24.21 -16.70 -12.11
C PRO A 239 -23.60 -18.06 -12.45
N GLN A 240 -24.16 -18.77 -13.43
CA GLN A 240 -23.65 -20.05 -13.90
C GLN A 240 -22.22 -19.93 -14.42
N LYS A 241 -21.98 -19.00 -15.35
CA LYS A 241 -20.64 -18.76 -15.92
C LYS A 241 -19.65 -18.28 -14.86
N PHE A 242 -20.10 -17.49 -13.89
CA PHE A 242 -19.26 -17.07 -12.77
C PHE A 242 -18.85 -18.26 -11.91
N ALA A 243 -19.80 -19.13 -11.52
CA ALA A 243 -19.50 -20.33 -10.74
C ALA A 243 -18.50 -21.23 -11.48
N GLU A 244 -18.73 -21.51 -12.75
CA GLU A 244 -17.83 -22.33 -13.59
C GLU A 244 -16.42 -21.73 -13.69
N LYS A 245 -16.30 -20.42 -13.93
CA LYS A 245 -15.01 -19.73 -13.93
C LYS A 245 -14.32 -19.77 -12.57
N PHE A 246 -15.08 -19.60 -11.49
CA PHE A 246 -14.57 -19.66 -10.13
C PHE A 246 -14.04 -21.06 -9.81
N TYR A 247 -14.81 -22.10 -10.11
CA TYR A 247 -14.41 -23.49 -10.01
C TYR A 247 -13.13 -23.76 -10.81
N GLN A 248 -13.07 -23.31 -12.07
CA GLN A 248 -11.89 -23.46 -12.92
C GLN A 248 -10.66 -22.75 -12.33
N ALA A 249 -10.82 -21.55 -11.76
CA ALA A 249 -9.72 -20.83 -11.11
C ALA A 249 -9.16 -21.58 -9.90
N VAL A 250 -10.04 -22.20 -9.09
CA VAL A 250 -9.61 -23.08 -7.98
C VAL A 250 -8.90 -24.32 -8.51
N LYS A 251 -9.41 -24.96 -9.58
CA LYS A 251 -8.73 -26.10 -10.21
C LYS A 251 -7.35 -25.76 -10.76
N ILE A 252 -7.19 -24.58 -11.36
CA ILE A 252 -5.87 -24.10 -11.79
C ILE A 252 -4.94 -23.97 -10.57
N ALA A 253 -5.41 -23.42 -9.45
CA ALA A 253 -4.60 -23.33 -8.23
C ALA A 253 -4.29 -24.70 -7.59
N GLU A 254 -5.15 -25.72 -7.78
CA GLU A 254 -4.85 -27.08 -7.33
C GLU A 254 -3.74 -27.74 -8.17
N ILE A 255 -3.66 -27.40 -9.46
CA ILE A 255 -2.76 -28.04 -10.44
C ILE A 255 -1.43 -27.30 -10.59
N GLU A 256 -1.43 -25.97 -10.57
CA GLU A 256 -0.28 -25.12 -10.90
C GLU A 256 0.34 -24.49 -9.65
N PRO A 257 1.52 -24.94 -9.18
CA PRO A 257 2.18 -24.43 -7.99
C PRO A 257 2.40 -22.91 -7.99
N TYR A 258 2.74 -22.30 -9.13
CA TYR A 258 2.91 -20.84 -9.19
C TYR A 258 1.61 -20.11 -8.83
N ARG A 259 0.47 -20.62 -9.30
CA ARG A 259 -0.83 -20.06 -8.93
C ARG A 259 -1.21 -20.42 -7.50
N ALA A 260 -0.95 -21.65 -7.06
CA ALA A 260 -1.22 -22.11 -5.70
C ALA A 260 -0.56 -21.22 -4.64
N VAL A 261 0.69 -20.81 -4.86
CA VAL A 261 1.42 -19.93 -3.93
C VAL A 261 0.70 -18.60 -3.79
N THR A 262 0.35 -17.93 -4.90
CA THR A 262 -0.40 -16.66 -4.86
C THR A 262 -1.82 -16.84 -4.31
N HIS A 263 -2.44 -17.97 -4.59
CA HIS A 263 -3.77 -18.32 -4.10
C HIS A 263 -3.78 -18.45 -2.57
N ASN A 264 -2.84 -19.19 -2.01
CA ASN A 264 -2.70 -19.38 -0.57
C ASN A 264 -2.21 -18.09 0.11
N LYS A 265 -1.34 -17.29 -0.50
CA LYS A 265 -1.01 -15.93 0.00
C LYS A 265 -2.28 -15.11 0.22
N GLY A 266 -3.24 -15.17 -0.71
CA GLY A 266 -4.53 -14.50 -0.56
C GLY A 266 -5.36 -14.99 0.62
N ILE A 267 -5.27 -16.28 0.99
CA ILE A 267 -5.86 -16.83 2.21
C ILE A 267 -5.15 -16.22 3.44
N MET A 268 -3.82 -16.22 3.43
CA MET A 268 -3.01 -15.78 4.57
C MET A 268 -3.14 -14.28 4.85
N ASN A 269 -3.40 -13.44 3.84
CA ASN A 269 -3.78 -12.05 4.06
C ASN A 269 -4.95 -11.89 5.07
N GLY A 270 -5.93 -12.78 5.01
CA GLY A 270 -7.06 -12.78 5.94
C GLY A 270 -6.68 -13.35 7.31
N ILE A 271 -5.95 -14.47 7.33
CA ILE A 271 -5.59 -15.19 8.55
C ILE A 271 -4.58 -14.39 9.38
N ASP A 272 -3.46 -14.01 8.79
CA ASP A 272 -2.37 -13.32 9.48
C ASP A 272 -2.80 -11.99 10.08
N ALA A 273 -3.72 -11.29 9.40
CA ALA A 273 -4.28 -10.07 9.94
C ALA A 273 -5.02 -10.29 11.28
N VAL A 274 -5.74 -11.41 11.43
CA VAL A 274 -6.40 -11.79 12.68
C VAL A 274 -5.39 -12.36 13.68
N VAL A 275 -4.40 -13.12 13.21
CA VAL A 275 -3.32 -13.66 14.06
C VAL A 275 -2.57 -12.53 14.76
N LEU A 276 -2.16 -11.50 14.02
CA LEU A 276 -1.51 -10.31 14.55
C LEU A 276 -2.44 -9.54 15.51
N ALA A 277 -3.69 -9.32 15.12
CA ALA A 277 -4.67 -8.61 15.96
C ALA A 277 -4.88 -9.30 17.32
N THR A 278 -4.86 -10.63 17.34
CA THR A 278 -5.08 -11.46 18.55
C THR A 278 -3.79 -11.87 19.26
N GLY A 279 -2.64 -11.28 18.89
CA GLY A 279 -1.36 -11.51 19.59
C GLY A 279 -0.84 -12.95 19.47
N ASN A 280 -1.21 -13.67 18.40
CA ASN A 280 -0.74 -15.02 18.10
C ASN A 280 0.51 -14.99 17.20
N ASP A 281 1.22 -16.12 17.12
CA ASP A 281 2.44 -16.23 16.29
C ASP A 281 2.10 -16.55 14.83
N PHE A 282 2.21 -15.54 13.96
CA PHE A 282 1.94 -15.71 12.52
C PHE A 282 2.97 -16.59 11.81
N ARG A 283 4.22 -16.67 12.28
CA ARG A 283 5.25 -17.50 11.64
C ARG A 283 4.97 -18.97 11.87
N ALA A 284 4.53 -19.33 13.08
CA ALA A 284 4.13 -20.70 13.40
C ALA A 284 2.94 -21.15 12.55
N VAL A 285 1.95 -20.27 12.37
CA VAL A 285 0.78 -20.50 11.50
C VAL A 285 1.23 -20.67 10.05
N GLU A 286 1.93 -19.68 9.48
CA GLU A 286 2.38 -19.70 8.08
C GLU A 286 3.22 -20.95 7.74
N ALA A 287 4.18 -21.29 8.59
CA ALA A 287 5.04 -22.46 8.39
C ALA A 287 4.22 -23.76 8.37
N GLY A 288 3.29 -23.94 9.31
CA GLY A 288 2.43 -25.11 9.38
C GLY A 288 1.47 -25.21 8.18
N VAL A 289 0.86 -24.09 7.80
CA VAL A 289 -0.10 -23.99 6.70
C VAL A 289 0.56 -24.28 5.35
N HIS A 290 1.70 -23.64 5.07
CA HIS A 290 2.40 -23.86 3.79
C HIS A 290 3.04 -25.25 3.70
N ALA A 291 3.51 -25.83 4.81
CA ALA A 291 3.92 -27.24 4.84
C ALA A 291 2.73 -28.16 4.52
N PHE A 292 1.56 -27.91 5.11
CA PHE A 292 0.34 -28.67 4.86
C PHE A 292 -0.16 -28.57 3.41
N ALA A 293 0.00 -27.42 2.76
CA ALA A 293 -0.27 -27.24 1.34
C ALA A 293 0.60 -28.14 0.42
N SER A 294 1.72 -28.67 0.93
CA SER A 294 2.64 -29.57 0.20
C SER A 294 2.64 -31.02 0.68
N ARG A 295 1.73 -31.40 1.60
CA ARG A 295 1.71 -32.71 2.28
C ARG A 295 1.61 -33.92 1.35
N SER A 296 1.11 -33.74 0.13
CA SER A 296 0.99 -34.79 -0.90
C SER A 296 2.22 -34.89 -1.82
N GLY A 297 3.29 -34.15 -1.53
CA GLY A 297 4.53 -34.12 -2.32
C GLY A 297 4.56 -33.02 -3.40
N LYS A 298 3.45 -32.31 -3.63
CA LYS A 298 3.38 -31.13 -4.50
C LYS A 298 2.59 -30.02 -3.81
N TYR A 299 3.10 -28.80 -3.86
CA TYR A 299 2.41 -27.64 -3.31
C TYR A 299 1.13 -27.34 -4.11
N THR A 300 -0.01 -27.22 -3.41
CA THR A 300 -1.34 -27.07 -4.00
C THR A 300 -2.22 -26.07 -3.22
N SER A 301 -3.42 -25.80 -3.73
CA SER A 301 -4.42 -24.94 -3.07
C SER A 301 -4.90 -25.53 -1.75
N LEU A 302 -5.08 -24.68 -0.73
CA LEU A 302 -5.71 -25.05 0.54
C LEU A 302 -7.24 -25.05 0.50
N SER A 303 -7.82 -24.32 -0.47
CA SER A 303 -9.26 -24.24 -0.67
C SER A 303 -9.72 -25.09 -1.84
N HIS A 304 -10.98 -25.49 -1.82
CA HIS A 304 -11.61 -26.32 -2.84
C HIS A 304 -12.98 -25.75 -3.20
N CYS A 305 -13.45 -26.07 -4.41
CA CYS A 305 -14.73 -25.63 -4.93
C CYS A 305 -15.43 -26.79 -5.65
N SER A 306 -16.76 -26.86 -5.51
CA SER A 306 -17.62 -27.78 -6.24
C SER A 306 -18.88 -27.07 -6.72
N ILE A 307 -19.39 -27.56 -7.84
CA ILE A 307 -20.69 -27.18 -8.41
C ILE A 307 -21.44 -28.49 -8.59
N ASP A 308 -22.52 -28.67 -7.82
CA ASP A 308 -23.28 -29.92 -7.84
C ASP A 308 -24.76 -29.62 -7.63
N HIS A 309 -25.63 -30.23 -8.46
CA HIS A 309 -27.09 -30.03 -8.42
C HIS A 309 -27.55 -28.56 -8.31
N GLY A 310 -26.86 -27.63 -8.99
CA GLY A 310 -27.19 -26.18 -8.95
C GLY A 310 -26.70 -25.45 -7.70
N ILE A 311 -25.93 -26.12 -6.83
CA ILE A 311 -25.36 -25.56 -5.60
C ILE A 311 -23.88 -25.27 -5.84
N PHE A 312 -23.48 -24.02 -5.55
CA PHE A 312 -22.09 -23.62 -5.45
C PHE A 312 -21.62 -23.87 -4.02
N LYS A 313 -20.51 -24.59 -3.85
CA LYS A 313 -19.85 -24.80 -2.56
C LYS A 313 -18.36 -24.47 -2.65
N PHE A 314 -17.86 -23.77 -1.63
CA PHE A 314 -16.48 -23.36 -1.51
C PHE A 314 -16.00 -23.55 -0.07
N TRP A 315 -14.87 -24.22 0.13
CA TRP A 315 -14.38 -24.56 1.47
C TRP A 315 -12.86 -24.57 1.56
N ILE A 316 -12.35 -24.56 2.79
CA ILE A 316 -10.93 -24.63 3.13
C ILE A 316 -10.72 -25.64 4.26
N GLU A 317 -9.62 -26.37 4.22
CA GLU A 317 -9.08 -27.13 5.35
C GLU A 317 -7.68 -26.65 5.66
N ILE A 318 -7.45 -26.20 6.88
CA ILE A 318 -6.22 -25.50 7.23
C ILE A 318 -5.79 -25.80 8.67
N PRO A 319 -4.52 -26.14 8.93
CA PRO A 319 -4.04 -26.35 10.28
C PRO A 319 -3.78 -25.01 10.97
N LEU A 320 -4.36 -24.81 12.17
CA LEU A 320 -4.24 -23.56 12.93
C LEU A 320 -3.96 -23.85 14.40
N ALA A 321 -2.68 -23.86 14.80
CA ALA A 321 -2.28 -23.94 16.19
C ALA A 321 -2.28 -22.55 16.84
N LEU A 322 -3.40 -22.21 17.50
CA LEU A 322 -3.64 -20.90 18.09
C LEU A 322 -3.78 -20.99 19.62
N GLY A 323 -3.70 -19.84 20.28
CA GLY A 323 -4.06 -19.68 21.68
C GLY A 323 -4.91 -18.43 21.92
N THR A 324 -5.72 -18.49 22.96
CA THR A 324 -6.46 -17.35 23.54
C THR A 324 -5.95 -17.02 24.94
N VAL A 325 -5.00 -17.81 25.47
CA VAL A 325 -4.26 -17.55 26.69
C VAL A 325 -2.75 -17.70 26.52
N GLY A 326 -2.00 -16.88 27.26
CA GLY A 326 -0.54 -16.93 27.33
C GLY A 326 0.17 -16.12 26.23
N GLY A 327 1.42 -15.74 26.49
CA GLY A 327 2.18 -14.87 25.59
C GLY A 327 1.52 -13.51 25.37
N LEU A 328 1.68 -12.95 24.17
CA LEU A 328 1.12 -11.64 23.82
C LEU A 328 -0.40 -11.59 23.81
N THR A 329 -1.08 -12.74 23.64
CA THR A 329 -2.55 -12.82 23.61
C THR A 329 -3.19 -12.14 24.84
N ALA A 330 -2.58 -12.32 26.01
CA ALA A 330 -3.02 -11.77 27.29
C ALA A 330 -2.20 -10.57 27.77
N LEU A 331 -1.00 -10.32 27.22
CA LEU A 331 -0.15 -9.20 27.66
C LEU A 331 -0.47 -7.92 26.87
N HIS A 332 -0.61 -8.00 25.55
CA HIS A 332 -0.81 -6.82 24.71
C HIS A 332 -2.25 -6.27 24.86
N PRO A 333 -2.44 -4.98 25.22
CA PRO A 333 -3.79 -4.41 25.44
C PRO A 333 -4.72 -4.53 24.23
N MET A 334 -4.23 -4.20 23.02
CA MET A 334 -5.03 -4.37 21.80
C MET A 334 -5.36 -5.83 21.44
N SER A 335 -4.53 -6.80 21.87
CA SER A 335 -4.85 -8.22 21.71
C SER A 335 -6.03 -8.64 22.59
N LYS A 336 -6.04 -8.18 23.85
CA LYS A 336 -7.19 -8.39 24.76
C LYS A 336 -8.48 -7.81 24.19
N ILE A 337 -8.43 -6.57 23.70
CA ILE A 337 -9.59 -5.93 23.04
C ILE A 337 -10.02 -6.73 21.81
N SER A 338 -9.08 -7.27 21.03
CA SER A 338 -9.39 -8.10 19.86
C SER A 338 -10.12 -9.38 20.24
N LEU A 339 -9.68 -10.08 21.30
CA LEU A 339 -10.36 -11.27 21.81
C LEU A 339 -11.74 -10.93 22.38
N GLU A 340 -11.88 -9.81 23.08
CA GLU A 340 -13.17 -9.32 23.58
C GLU A 340 -14.14 -8.96 22.43
N MET A 341 -13.64 -8.31 21.37
CA MET A 341 -14.40 -8.00 20.14
C MET A 341 -14.89 -9.28 19.45
N LEU A 342 -14.09 -10.34 19.50
CA LEU A 342 -14.46 -11.68 19.06
C LEU A 342 -15.33 -12.45 20.07
N GLN A 343 -15.78 -11.79 21.13
CA GLN A 343 -16.63 -12.33 22.21
C GLN A 343 -15.95 -13.44 23.02
N ASN A 344 -14.65 -13.25 23.32
CA ASN A 344 -13.81 -14.12 24.14
C ASN A 344 -13.88 -15.61 23.72
N PRO A 345 -13.49 -15.94 22.48
CA PRO A 345 -13.57 -17.30 21.98
C PRO A 345 -12.61 -18.24 22.73
N SER A 346 -12.94 -19.53 22.75
CA SER A 346 -11.95 -20.60 22.96
C SER A 346 -10.96 -20.66 21.79
N ALA A 347 -9.83 -21.37 21.94
CA ALA A 347 -8.90 -21.56 20.83
C ALA A 347 -9.57 -22.27 19.63
N LYS A 348 -10.50 -23.19 19.89
CA LYS A 348 -11.29 -23.87 18.84
C LYS A 348 -12.16 -22.91 18.06
N GLU A 349 -12.88 -22.02 18.76
CA GLU A 349 -13.69 -20.99 18.11
C GLU A 349 -12.82 -19.99 17.34
N LEU A 350 -11.65 -19.64 17.88
CA LEU A 350 -10.70 -18.78 17.17
C LEU A 350 -10.19 -19.41 15.87
N MET A 351 -9.93 -20.73 15.86
CA MET A 351 -9.61 -21.47 14.63
C MET A 351 -10.72 -21.34 13.58
N GLN A 352 -11.99 -21.48 14.00
CA GLN A 352 -13.15 -21.35 13.10
C GLN A 352 -13.27 -19.92 12.53
N ILE A 353 -13.06 -18.91 13.37
CA ILE A 353 -13.08 -17.49 12.98
C ILE A 353 -11.98 -17.19 11.96
N MET A 354 -10.75 -17.62 12.23
CA MET A 354 -9.61 -17.39 11.33
C MET A 354 -9.75 -18.14 10.01
N ALA A 355 -10.23 -19.39 10.03
CA ALA A 355 -10.50 -20.15 8.80
C ALA A 355 -11.58 -19.47 7.94
N ALA A 356 -12.63 -18.92 8.55
CA ALA A 356 -13.65 -18.13 7.84
C ALA A 356 -13.08 -16.83 7.26
N ALA A 357 -12.21 -16.11 7.99
CA ALA A 357 -11.53 -14.92 7.50
C ALA A 357 -10.64 -15.23 6.27
N GLY A 358 -9.86 -16.32 6.33
CA GLY A 358 -9.05 -16.80 5.21
C GLY A 358 -9.90 -17.20 4.00
N LEU A 359 -10.99 -17.94 4.21
CA LEU A 359 -11.92 -18.32 3.15
C LEU A 359 -12.59 -17.11 2.50
N ALA A 360 -12.99 -16.11 3.31
CA ALA A 360 -13.59 -14.87 2.83
C ALA A 360 -12.61 -14.10 1.93
N GLN A 361 -11.35 -14.00 2.36
CA GLN A 361 -10.32 -13.29 1.60
C GLN A 361 -9.99 -14.01 0.28
N ASN A 362 -9.98 -15.34 0.30
CA ASN A 362 -9.76 -16.12 -0.91
C ASN A 362 -10.93 -16.02 -1.89
N PHE A 363 -12.17 -16.05 -1.40
CA PHE A 363 -13.35 -15.80 -2.22
C PHE A 363 -13.32 -14.39 -2.83
N ALA A 364 -12.93 -13.37 -2.08
CA ALA A 364 -12.81 -12.00 -2.58
C ALA A 364 -11.81 -11.91 -3.76
N ALA A 365 -10.63 -12.50 -3.59
CA ALA A 365 -9.58 -12.50 -4.60
C ALA A 365 -10.03 -13.23 -5.87
N LEU A 366 -10.61 -14.43 -5.73
CA LEU A 366 -11.12 -15.21 -6.86
C LEU A 366 -12.27 -14.49 -7.57
N ARG A 367 -13.23 -13.93 -6.82
CA ARG A 367 -14.34 -13.17 -7.38
C ARG A 367 -13.84 -11.97 -8.19
N ALA A 368 -12.84 -11.25 -7.70
CA ALA A 368 -12.25 -10.13 -8.42
C ALA A 368 -11.55 -10.60 -9.71
N LEU A 369 -10.77 -11.69 -9.65
CA LEU A 369 -10.05 -12.25 -10.80
C LEU A 369 -10.96 -12.80 -11.90
N THR A 370 -12.10 -13.39 -11.55
CA THR A 370 -13.01 -14.02 -12.53
C THR A 370 -14.07 -13.06 -13.09
N THR A 371 -14.14 -11.82 -12.59
CA THR A 371 -15.08 -10.78 -13.04
C THR A 371 -14.36 -9.62 -13.74
N LYS A 372 -14.14 -8.49 -13.06
CA LYS A 372 -13.59 -7.23 -13.62
C LYS A 372 -12.06 -7.08 -13.43
N GLY A 373 -11.41 -8.04 -12.78
CA GLY A 373 -9.99 -7.99 -12.42
C GLY A 373 -9.71 -7.33 -11.06
N ILE A 374 -8.64 -7.74 -10.37
CA ILE A 374 -8.26 -7.25 -9.02
C ILE A 374 -8.04 -5.73 -9.00
N GLN A 375 -7.47 -5.18 -10.07
CA GLN A 375 -7.07 -3.78 -10.09
C GLN A 375 -8.27 -2.85 -9.92
N HIS A 376 -9.42 -3.13 -10.53
CA HIS A 376 -10.58 -2.24 -10.54
C HIS A 376 -11.07 -1.83 -9.13
N GLY A 377 -11.01 -2.74 -8.14
CA GLY A 377 -11.35 -2.43 -6.74
C GLY A 377 -10.21 -1.83 -5.92
N HIS A 378 -8.96 -2.24 -6.20
CA HIS A 378 -7.76 -1.76 -5.49
C HIS A 378 -7.38 -0.31 -5.82
N MET A 379 -7.81 0.23 -6.97
CA MET A 379 -7.30 1.51 -7.46
C MET A 379 -7.63 2.70 -6.54
N LYS A 380 -8.76 2.69 -5.82
CA LYS A 380 -9.14 3.84 -4.97
C LYS A 380 -8.18 4.03 -3.78
N MET A 381 -7.80 2.94 -3.10
CA MET A 381 -6.81 3.03 -2.01
C MET A 381 -5.40 3.18 -2.55
N HIS A 382 -5.06 2.50 -3.65
CA HIS A 382 -3.75 2.68 -4.29
C HIS A 382 -3.51 4.14 -4.70
N LEU A 383 -4.53 4.80 -5.26
CA LEU A 383 -4.51 6.24 -5.56
C LEU A 383 -4.25 7.06 -4.30
N GLN A 384 -4.92 6.80 -3.17
CA GLN A 384 -4.68 7.53 -1.93
C GLN A 384 -3.24 7.41 -1.44
N ASN A 385 -2.62 6.23 -1.56
CA ASN A 385 -1.23 6.02 -1.17
C ASN A 385 -0.28 6.87 -2.03
N ILE A 386 -0.48 6.88 -3.35
CA ILE A 386 0.32 7.72 -4.27
C ILE A 386 0.13 9.20 -3.91
N LEU A 387 -1.11 9.65 -3.68
CA LEU A 387 -1.41 11.03 -3.33
C LEU A 387 -0.81 11.45 -1.97
N ASN A 388 -0.73 10.54 -1.01
CA ASN A 388 -0.06 10.78 0.26
C ASN A 388 1.46 10.93 0.07
N GLN A 389 2.07 10.08 -0.76
CA GLN A 389 3.50 10.17 -1.11
C GLN A 389 3.83 11.49 -1.82
N LEU A 390 2.93 11.99 -2.67
CA LEU A 390 3.09 13.27 -3.36
C LEU A 390 2.80 14.50 -2.47
N GLY A 391 2.38 14.31 -1.21
CA GLY A 391 2.02 15.41 -0.32
C GLY A 391 0.80 16.20 -0.81
N ALA A 392 -0.18 15.52 -1.42
CA ALA A 392 -1.40 16.17 -1.90
C ALA A 392 -2.25 16.68 -0.73
N THR A 393 -2.75 17.91 -0.86
CA THR A 393 -3.72 18.52 0.05
C THR A 393 -5.09 17.84 -0.06
N LYS A 394 -5.97 18.08 0.92
CA LYS A 394 -7.34 17.52 0.91
C LYS A 394 -8.11 17.90 -0.36
N THR A 395 -7.96 19.14 -0.84
CA THR A 395 -8.62 19.63 -2.05
C THR A 395 -8.08 18.94 -3.29
N GLU A 396 -6.76 18.86 -3.45
CA GLU A 396 -6.11 18.15 -4.57
C GLU A 396 -6.51 16.67 -4.60
N LYS A 397 -6.55 16.02 -3.44
CA LYS A 397 -7.01 14.62 -3.31
C LYS A 397 -8.42 14.45 -3.84
N ASN A 398 -9.35 15.31 -3.47
CA ASN A 398 -10.74 15.21 -3.93
C ASN A 398 -10.86 15.36 -5.45
N ILE A 399 -10.14 16.31 -6.04
CA ILE A 399 -10.13 16.53 -7.50
C ILE A 399 -9.57 15.31 -8.23
N LEU A 400 -8.44 14.77 -7.77
CA LEU A 400 -7.79 13.63 -8.40
C LEU A 400 -8.60 12.33 -8.22
N ILE A 401 -9.23 12.13 -7.05
CA ILE A 401 -10.12 10.99 -6.81
C ILE A 401 -11.30 10.98 -7.80
N GLU A 402 -11.94 12.13 -8.02
CA GLU A 402 -13.07 12.19 -8.96
C GLU A 402 -12.60 12.02 -10.41
N PHE A 403 -11.45 12.60 -10.79
CA PHE A 403 -10.87 12.43 -12.13
C PHE A 403 -10.58 10.96 -12.47
N PHE A 404 -10.00 10.22 -11.51
CA PHE A 404 -9.60 8.81 -11.71
C PHE A 404 -10.73 7.80 -11.46
N LYS A 405 -11.95 8.23 -11.15
CA LYS A 405 -13.08 7.35 -10.83
C LYS A 405 -13.43 6.36 -11.94
N ASN A 406 -13.27 6.78 -13.20
CA ASN A 406 -13.57 5.99 -14.40
C ASN A 406 -12.34 5.79 -15.31
N GLN A 407 -11.14 6.05 -14.81
CA GLN A 407 -9.90 5.94 -15.58
C GLN A 407 -8.93 4.97 -14.91
N THR A 408 -8.09 4.31 -15.70
CA THR A 408 -7.02 3.46 -15.19
C THR A 408 -6.01 4.31 -14.39
N VAL A 409 -5.84 4.00 -13.11
CA VAL A 409 -4.84 4.64 -12.25
C VAL A 409 -3.48 3.99 -12.51
N SER A 410 -2.50 4.80 -12.90
CA SER A 410 -1.09 4.43 -12.90
C SER A 410 -0.30 5.52 -12.18
N HIS A 411 0.84 5.15 -11.59
CA HIS A 411 1.70 6.12 -10.92
C HIS A 411 2.05 7.31 -11.83
N ALA A 412 2.43 7.04 -13.08
CA ALA A 412 2.75 8.08 -14.07
C ALA A 412 1.57 9.01 -14.36
N ALA A 413 0.35 8.46 -14.54
CA ALA A 413 -0.83 9.27 -14.81
C ALA A 413 -1.19 10.16 -13.62
N VAL A 414 -1.09 9.64 -12.38
CA VAL A 414 -1.39 10.40 -11.16
C VAL A 414 -0.39 11.54 -10.98
N VAL A 415 0.92 11.27 -11.14
CA VAL A 415 1.97 12.30 -11.04
C VAL A 415 1.77 13.39 -12.09
N SER A 416 1.50 13.02 -13.34
CA SER A 416 1.26 13.98 -14.41
C SER A 416 0.08 14.91 -14.09
N LYS A 417 -1.05 14.35 -13.66
CA LYS A 417 -2.25 15.14 -13.36
C LYS A 417 -2.08 15.99 -12.10
N PHE A 418 -1.37 15.48 -11.11
CA PHE A 418 -1.03 16.22 -9.90
C PHE A 418 -0.17 17.46 -10.21
N ASN A 419 0.83 17.32 -11.09
CA ASN A 419 1.66 18.44 -11.53
C ASN A 419 0.87 19.45 -12.36
N GLU A 420 -0.04 18.98 -13.23
CA GLU A 420 -0.94 19.86 -13.99
C GLU A 420 -1.80 20.72 -13.06
N LEU A 421 -2.35 20.13 -11.97
CA LEU A 421 -3.14 20.87 -10.98
C LEU A 421 -2.33 21.95 -10.25
N ARG A 422 -1.01 21.78 -10.12
CA ARG A 422 -0.11 22.75 -9.48
C ARG A 422 0.52 23.74 -10.44
N THR A 423 0.27 23.61 -11.75
CA THR A 423 0.79 24.55 -12.75
C THR A 423 -0.05 25.84 -12.71
N PRO A 424 0.55 27.03 -12.44
CA PRO A 424 -0.19 28.28 -12.46
C PRO A 424 -0.78 28.55 -13.85
N LYS A 425 -2.07 28.91 -13.92
CA LYS A 425 -2.68 29.35 -15.18
C LYS A 425 -2.15 30.75 -15.53
N VAL A 426 -1.69 30.94 -16.76
CA VAL A 426 -1.26 32.25 -17.27
C VAL A 426 -2.46 33.20 -17.31
N VAL A 427 -2.32 34.39 -16.73
CA VAL A 427 -3.30 35.47 -16.86
C VAL A 427 -2.98 36.24 -18.14
N TRP A 428 -3.71 35.97 -19.22
CA TRP A 428 -3.53 36.66 -20.50
C TRP A 428 -4.12 38.07 -20.47
N VAL A 429 -3.39 39.04 -21.02
CA VAL A 429 -3.84 40.43 -21.19
C VAL A 429 -4.76 40.54 -22.41
N ASP A 430 -5.99 41.00 -22.18
CA ASP A 430 -6.84 41.47 -23.27
C ASP A 430 -6.46 42.90 -23.64
N PHE A 431 -5.67 43.06 -24.70
CA PHE A 431 -5.23 44.37 -25.17
C PHE A 431 -6.34 45.21 -25.81
N LEU A 432 -7.50 44.60 -26.10
CA LEU A 432 -8.66 45.31 -26.65
C LEU A 432 -9.52 45.95 -25.54
N ASP A 433 -9.35 45.56 -24.28
CA ASP A 433 -10.00 46.23 -23.14
C ASP A 433 -9.26 47.53 -22.78
N GLU A 434 -9.67 48.62 -23.42
CA GLU A 434 -9.15 49.97 -23.18
C GLU A 434 -9.16 50.34 -21.68
N THR A 435 -10.22 49.96 -20.94
CA THR A 435 -10.34 50.32 -19.52
C THR A 435 -9.30 49.60 -18.68
N PHE A 436 -9.09 48.31 -18.95
CA PHE A 436 -8.06 47.50 -18.29
C PHE A 436 -6.65 48.02 -18.61
N ILE A 437 -6.33 48.24 -19.88
CA ILE A 437 -5.00 48.68 -20.32
C ILE A 437 -4.66 50.03 -19.70
N ARG A 438 -5.55 51.02 -19.78
CA ARG A 438 -5.36 52.34 -19.16
C ARG A 438 -5.12 52.23 -17.67
N LYS A 439 -5.99 51.49 -16.96
CA LYS A 439 -5.92 51.32 -15.50
C LYS A 439 -4.61 50.68 -15.04
N LYS A 440 -4.03 49.77 -15.84
CA LYS A 440 -2.77 49.11 -15.51
C LYS A 440 -1.56 49.99 -15.82
N LEU A 441 -1.51 50.60 -17.01
CA LEU A 441 -0.38 51.42 -17.43
C LEU A 441 -0.26 52.74 -16.64
N GLN A 442 -1.39 53.35 -16.23
CA GLN A 442 -1.38 54.57 -15.40
C GLN A 442 -0.75 54.37 -14.00
N LYS A 443 -0.50 53.12 -13.58
CA LYS A 443 0.21 52.85 -12.31
C LYS A 443 1.73 53.01 -12.44
N LEU A 444 2.26 53.05 -13.66
CA LEU A 444 3.69 53.15 -13.89
C LEU A 444 4.13 54.61 -13.77
N SER A 445 5.29 54.82 -13.16
CA SER A 445 6.02 56.07 -13.27
C SER A 445 7.03 55.98 -14.40
N LYS A 446 7.40 57.11 -15.01
CA LYS A 446 8.35 57.17 -16.14
C LYS A 446 9.64 56.35 -15.91
N ASN A 447 10.18 56.41 -14.69
CA ASN A 447 11.43 55.75 -14.31
C ASN A 447 11.23 54.38 -13.63
N ALA A 448 10.05 53.78 -13.70
CA ALA A 448 9.84 52.45 -13.16
C ALA A 448 10.81 51.45 -13.82
N LYS A 449 11.48 50.64 -13.00
CA LYS A 449 12.44 49.64 -13.48
C LYS A 449 11.70 48.36 -13.85
N PRO A 450 12.03 47.71 -14.97
CA PRO A 450 11.47 46.42 -15.31
C PRO A 450 12.05 45.32 -14.41
N ILE A 451 11.30 44.22 -14.25
CA ILE A 451 11.76 42.97 -13.62
C ILE A 451 12.79 42.27 -14.53
N PHE A 452 12.60 42.37 -15.85
CA PHE A 452 13.50 41.81 -16.86
C PHE A 452 13.55 42.69 -18.11
N GLY A 453 14.63 42.63 -18.89
CA GLY A 453 14.82 43.51 -20.06
C GLY A 453 15.35 44.91 -19.70
N ILE A 454 15.48 45.78 -20.69
CA ILE A 454 16.25 47.04 -20.59
C ILE A 454 15.43 48.32 -20.84
N MET A 455 14.17 48.21 -21.28
CA MET A 455 13.30 49.37 -21.51
C MET A 455 12.79 49.93 -20.19
N ASN A 456 12.74 51.26 -20.04
CA ASN A 456 11.96 51.90 -18.99
C ASN A 456 10.44 51.81 -19.28
N ALA A 457 9.60 52.24 -18.35
CA ALA A 457 8.14 52.13 -18.50
C ALA A 457 7.59 52.88 -19.72
N GLN A 458 8.08 54.10 -19.98
CA GLN A 458 7.62 54.90 -21.12
C GLN A 458 8.06 54.25 -22.45
N GLN A 459 9.32 53.82 -22.54
CA GLN A 459 9.86 53.10 -23.69
C GLN A 459 9.10 51.79 -23.98
N MET A 460 8.68 51.06 -22.94
CA MET A 460 7.86 49.86 -23.12
C MET A 460 6.48 50.19 -23.71
N ILE A 461 5.82 51.27 -23.25
CA ILE A 461 4.52 51.69 -23.77
C ILE A 461 4.65 52.16 -25.22
N GLU A 462 5.68 52.94 -25.53
CA GLU A 462 5.98 53.37 -26.88
C GLU A 462 6.34 52.19 -27.79
N HIS A 463 7.02 51.17 -27.27
CA HIS A 463 7.28 49.92 -27.98
C HIS A 463 5.98 49.16 -28.32
N LEU A 464 5.07 49.01 -27.36
CA LEU A 464 3.75 48.43 -27.61
C LEU A 464 2.99 49.23 -28.68
N SER A 465 3.08 50.57 -28.64
CA SER A 465 2.45 51.44 -29.64
C SER A 465 3.05 51.21 -31.02
N ALA A 466 4.38 51.17 -31.11
CA ALA A 466 5.10 50.97 -32.37
C ALA A 466 4.76 49.62 -33.01
N ILE A 467 4.71 48.53 -32.24
CA ILE A 467 4.30 47.21 -32.77
C ILE A 467 2.82 47.22 -33.18
N THR A 468 1.97 47.95 -32.47
CA THR A 468 0.55 48.13 -32.86
C THR A 468 0.40 48.96 -34.15
N GLN A 469 1.29 49.93 -34.40
CA GLN A 469 1.35 50.66 -35.68
C GLN A 469 1.71 49.75 -36.85
N ILE A 470 2.53 48.73 -36.62
CA ILE A 470 2.78 47.70 -37.65
C ILE A 470 1.48 46.93 -37.89
N ALA A 471 0.81 46.47 -36.83
CA ALA A 471 -0.42 45.68 -36.91
C ALA A 471 -1.58 46.42 -37.60
N ASN A 472 -1.67 47.74 -37.45
CA ASN A 472 -2.70 48.58 -38.07
C ASN A 472 -2.27 49.20 -39.41
N GLY A 473 -1.06 48.87 -39.91
CA GLY A 473 -0.55 49.34 -41.19
C GLY A 473 -0.09 50.80 -41.23
N ASN A 474 -0.16 51.54 -40.11
CA ASN A 474 0.38 52.90 -40.00
C ASN A 474 1.91 52.93 -40.08
N TRP A 475 2.58 51.82 -39.74
CA TRP A 475 4.01 51.62 -39.96
C TRP A 475 4.26 50.38 -40.81
N GLN A 476 4.58 50.59 -42.09
CA GLN A 476 4.94 49.50 -42.99
C GLN A 476 6.40 49.08 -42.79
N VAL A 477 6.61 47.84 -42.39
CA VAL A 477 7.94 47.24 -42.24
C VAL A 477 8.26 46.42 -43.48
N ASN A 478 9.36 46.75 -44.15
CA ASN A 478 9.89 45.98 -45.28
C ASN A 478 10.60 44.71 -44.77
N ALA A 479 9.83 43.75 -44.28
CA ALA A 479 10.33 42.44 -43.83
C ALA A 479 9.76 41.32 -44.71
N PHE A 480 10.64 40.50 -45.28
CA PHE A 480 10.25 39.30 -46.01
C PHE A 480 10.37 38.06 -45.12
N VAL A 481 9.27 37.33 -44.94
CA VAL A 481 9.23 36.05 -44.23
C VAL A 481 8.72 34.99 -45.20
N SER A 482 9.58 34.05 -45.60
CA SER A 482 9.22 32.94 -46.47
C SER A 482 8.08 32.09 -45.89
N ASP A 483 7.21 31.55 -46.75
CA ASP A 483 6.07 30.70 -46.35
C ASP A 483 6.46 29.53 -45.44
N GLU A 484 7.61 28.89 -45.69
CA GLU A 484 8.13 27.80 -44.86
C GLU A 484 8.39 28.25 -43.40
N LYS A 485 9.01 29.42 -43.23
CA LYS A 485 9.26 30.01 -41.91
C LYS A 485 7.95 30.43 -41.24
N SER A 486 7.02 30.98 -42.01
CA SER A 486 5.69 31.39 -41.51
C SER A 486 4.91 30.17 -41.02
N ALA A 487 4.81 29.12 -41.83
CA ALA A 487 4.12 27.87 -41.50
C ALA A 487 4.70 27.17 -40.27
N ARG A 488 6.03 27.26 -40.06
CA ARG A 488 6.69 26.70 -38.88
C ARG A 488 6.42 27.53 -37.60
N ARG A 489 6.28 28.85 -37.72
CA ARG A 489 6.20 29.77 -36.57
C ARG A 489 4.78 30.08 -36.14
N LYS A 490 3.83 30.23 -37.09
CA LYS A 490 2.43 30.55 -36.81
C LYS A 490 1.76 29.60 -35.79
N PRO A 491 1.99 28.27 -35.81
CA PRO A 491 1.39 27.36 -34.82
C PRO A 491 1.73 27.70 -33.36
N PHE A 492 2.83 28.40 -33.08
CA PHE A 492 3.13 28.88 -31.73
C PHE A 492 2.03 29.79 -31.16
N LEU A 493 1.42 30.62 -32.01
CA LEU A 493 0.36 31.56 -31.62
C LEU A 493 -0.91 30.82 -31.17
N ASP A 494 -1.08 29.55 -31.54
CA ASP A 494 -2.19 28.68 -31.14
C ASP A 494 -1.92 27.90 -29.84
N THR A 495 -0.72 28.02 -29.25
CA THR A 495 -0.36 27.33 -28.00
C THR A 495 -0.58 28.23 -26.77
N GLU A 496 -0.64 27.64 -25.58
CA GLU A 496 -0.61 28.37 -24.30
C GLU A 496 0.81 28.78 -23.86
N ASN A 497 1.83 28.61 -24.72
CA ASN A 497 3.20 28.99 -24.39
C ASN A 497 3.37 30.52 -24.40
N GLU A 498 4.12 31.04 -23.44
CA GLU A 498 4.47 32.46 -23.34
C GLU A 498 5.66 32.83 -24.24
N LEU A 499 5.84 34.13 -24.52
CA LEU A 499 7.05 34.62 -25.17
C LEU A 499 8.24 34.53 -24.21
N GLU A 500 9.34 33.93 -24.67
CA GLU A 500 10.54 33.71 -23.88
C GLU A 500 11.21 35.03 -23.46
N ILE A 501 11.62 35.11 -22.19
CA ILE A 501 12.41 36.23 -21.66
C ILE A 501 13.81 36.21 -22.30
N GLY A 502 14.22 37.35 -22.88
CA GLY A 502 15.53 37.49 -23.52
C GLY A 502 15.58 37.08 -24.99
N PHE A 503 14.43 36.79 -25.61
CA PHE A 503 14.35 36.60 -27.06
C PHE A 503 14.77 37.89 -27.79
N LYS A 504 15.80 37.80 -28.63
CA LYS A 504 16.31 38.91 -29.46
C LYS A 504 15.83 38.74 -30.91
N PRO A 505 14.85 39.53 -31.40
CA PRO A 505 14.49 39.51 -32.81
C PRO A 505 15.62 40.13 -33.64
N ASN A 506 16.05 39.46 -34.71
CA ASN A 506 17.11 39.94 -35.62
C ASN A 506 16.82 41.31 -36.31
N LEU A 507 15.64 41.90 -36.11
CA LEU A 507 15.17 43.13 -36.77
C LEU A 507 15.12 44.37 -35.85
N LEU A 508 15.37 44.24 -34.55
CA LEU A 508 15.32 45.38 -33.61
C LEU A 508 16.73 45.73 -33.10
N ALA A 509 16.97 47.03 -32.86
CA ALA A 509 18.22 47.52 -32.30
C ALA A 509 18.49 46.93 -30.90
N GLU A 510 19.77 46.74 -30.54
CA GLU A 510 20.14 46.20 -29.21
C GLU A 510 19.85 47.17 -28.06
N GLU A 511 19.73 48.46 -28.35
CA GLU A 511 19.34 49.50 -27.39
C GLU A 511 17.86 49.89 -27.57
N PRO A 512 17.15 50.25 -26.48
CA PRO A 512 15.79 50.77 -26.57
C PRO A 512 15.72 51.98 -27.49
N ALA A 513 14.60 52.12 -28.21
CA ALA A 513 14.33 53.35 -28.94
C ALA A 513 14.34 54.56 -27.96
N LEU A 514 14.79 55.72 -28.46
CA LEU A 514 14.69 56.97 -27.74
C LEU A 514 13.21 57.31 -27.49
N GLU A 515 12.92 57.88 -26.33
CA GLU A 515 11.57 58.34 -25.96
C GLU A 515 11.06 59.36 -26.99
N LYS A 516 9.89 59.08 -27.55
CA LYS A 516 9.23 59.92 -28.55
C LYS A 516 8.33 60.98 -27.91
N PHE A 517 7.67 60.65 -26.80
CA PHE A 517 6.74 61.55 -26.11
C PHE A 517 7.39 62.22 -24.90
N GLU A 518 6.86 63.36 -24.44
CA GLU A 518 7.39 64.04 -23.26
C GLU A 518 6.92 63.37 -21.96
N THR A 519 5.71 62.81 -21.99
CA THR A 519 5.05 62.20 -20.82
C THR A 519 4.59 60.76 -21.07
N ILE A 520 4.43 59.99 -19.99
CA ILE A 520 3.91 58.61 -20.06
C ILE A 520 2.44 58.60 -20.45
N GLU A 521 1.69 59.64 -20.06
CA GLU A 521 0.28 59.82 -20.41
C GLU A 521 0.10 59.98 -21.93
N GLU A 522 0.96 60.77 -22.59
CA GLU A 522 0.96 60.90 -24.06
C GLU A 522 1.26 59.57 -24.76
N ALA A 523 2.22 58.81 -24.25
CA ALA A 523 2.55 57.48 -24.77
C ALA A 523 1.38 56.50 -24.62
N ILE A 524 0.65 56.56 -23.50
CA ILE A 524 -0.56 55.75 -23.28
C ILE A 524 -1.67 56.17 -24.26
N GLU A 525 -1.91 57.47 -24.46
CA GLU A 525 -2.93 57.94 -25.41
C GLU A 525 -2.62 57.54 -26.85
N ASP A 526 -1.35 57.59 -27.26
CA ASP A 526 -0.94 57.10 -28.57
C ASP A 526 -1.19 55.60 -28.69
N LEU A 527 -0.73 54.78 -27.73
CA LEU A 527 -1.00 53.33 -27.73
C LEU A 527 -2.48 53.00 -27.88
N ILE A 528 -3.35 53.67 -27.12
CA ILE A 528 -4.80 53.45 -27.18
C ILE A 528 -5.35 53.86 -28.55
N THR A 529 -4.90 54.99 -29.10
CA THR A 529 -5.23 55.41 -30.46
C THR A 529 -4.82 54.36 -31.49
N GLN A 530 -3.62 53.77 -31.39
CA GLN A 530 -3.16 52.73 -32.30
C GLN A 530 -3.98 51.43 -32.18
N ILE A 531 -4.41 51.06 -30.97
CA ILE A 531 -5.32 49.92 -30.76
C ILE A 531 -6.67 50.18 -31.43
N LYS A 532 -7.21 51.40 -31.33
CA LYS A 532 -8.46 51.79 -32.03
C LYS A 532 -8.31 51.73 -33.55
N PHE A 533 -7.17 52.16 -34.09
CA PHE A 533 -6.88 52.02 -35.51
C PHE A 533 -6.73 50.56 -35.95
N PHE A 534 -6.12 49.71 -35.13
CA PHE A 534 -6.05 48.27 -35.37
C PHE A 534 -7.46 47.68 -35.51
N VAL A 535 -8.34 47.93 -34.54
CA VAL A 535 -9.74 47.45 -34.61
C VAL A 535 -10.45 48.01 -35.85
N SER A 536 -10.37 49.33 -36.08
CA SER A 536 -11.05 49.97 -37.22
C SER A 536 -10.57 49.47 -38.59
N LEU A 537 -9.28 49.13 -38.74
CA LEU A 537 -8.73 48.59 -39.98
C LEU A 537 -9.41 47.27 -40.35
N PHE A 538 -9.47 46.32 -39.41
CA PHE A 538 -10.00 44.99 -39.65
C PHE A 538 -11.54 44.95 -39.65
N GLU A 539 -12.20 45.90 -38.99
CA GLU A 539 -13.65 46.12 -39.16
C GLU A 539 -14.00 46.58 -40.59
N LYS A 540 -13.20 47.50 -41.15
CA LYS A 540 -13.40 48.00 -42.53
C LYS A 540 -12.97 47.02 -43.60
N ASN A 541 -11.98 46.16 -43.31
CA ASN A 541 -11.48 45.16 -44.25
C ASN A 541 -11.12 43.85 -43.50
N PRO A 542 -12.11 42.97 -43.27
CA PRO A 542 -11.91 41.73 -42.51
C PRO A 542 -10.91 40.75 -43.13
N SER A 543 -10.75 40.79 -44.45
CA SER A 543 -9.79 39.95 -45.20
C SER A 543 -8.40 40.57 -45.33
N LYS A 544 -8.15 41.72 -44.70
CA LYS A 544 -6.84 42.38 -44.78
C LYS A 544 -5.77 41.48 -44.17
N LEU A 545 -4.64 41.36 -44.84
CA LEU A 545 -3.42 40.79 -44.28
C LEU A 545 -2.42 41.91 -44.04
N VAL A 546 -1.77 41.85 -42.87
CA VAL A 546 -0.74 42.81 -42.46
C VAL A 546 0.52 42.03 -42.09
N VAL A 547 1.66 42.42 -42.66
CA VAL A 547 2.93 41.69 -42.51
C VAL A 547 3.50 41.90 -41.10
N HIS A 548 3.65 40.81 -40.37
CA HIS A 548 4.41 40.76 -39.12
C HIS A 548 5.88 40.37 -39.42
N PRO A 549 6.88 41.11 -38.91
CA PRO A 549 8.30 40.91 -39.26
C PRO A 549 8.87 39.53 -38.93
N PHE A 550 8.30 38.83 -37.94
CA PHE A 550 8.66 37.46 -37.56
C PHE A 550 7.76 36.34 -38.11
N PHE A 551 6.43 36.52 -38.15
CA PHE A 551 5.44 35.49 -38.50
C PHE A 551 4.96 35.56 -39.95
N GLY A 552 5.32 36.60 -40.72
CA GLY A 552 4.82 36.83 -42.07
C GLY A 552 3.44 37.49 -42.06
N GLU A 553 2.67 37.33 -43.13
CA GLU A 553 1.31 37.88 -43.23
C GLU A 553 0.38 37.28 -42.18
N LEU A 554 -0.25 38.13 -41.37
CA LEU A 554 -1.25 37.75 -40.37
C LEU A 554 -2.58 38.45 -40.65
N ASP A 555 -3.68 37.74 -40.39
CA ASP A 555 -5.03 38.29 -40.33
C ASP A 555 -5.33 38.85 -38.93
N PHE A 556 -6.58 39.29 -38.70
CA PHE A 556 -7.01 39.83 -37.41
C PHE A 556 -6.80 38.84 -36.25
N GLU A 557 -7.16 37.57 -36.41
CA GLU A 557 -7.11 36.59 -35.33
C GLU A 557 -5.68 36.24 -34.94
N TYR A 558 -4.78 36.10 -35.91
CA TYR A 558 -3.37 35.86 -35.63
C TYR A 558 -2.67 37.10 -35.06
N TRP A 559 -3.00 38.31 -35.53
CA TRP A 559 -2.51 39.55 -34.90
C TRP A 559 -3.01 39.69 -33.47
N LYS A 560 -4.28 39.38 -33.22
CA LYS A 560 -4.87 39.39 -31.88
C LYS A 560 -4.15 38.42 -30.94
N LYS A 561 -3.93 37.16 -31.36
CA LYS A 561 -3.17 36.17 -30.58
C LYS A 561 -1.75 36.63 -30.27
N PHE A 562 -1.04 37.19 -31.25
CA PHE A 562 0.28 37.73 -31.04
C PHE A 562 0.26 38.90 -30.05
N GLN A 563 -0.61 39.89 -30.24
CA GLN A 563 -0.71 41.06 -29.37
C GLN A 563 -1.09 40.68 -27.93
N THR A 564 -2.02 39.73 -27.73
CA THR A 564 -2.31 39.18 -26.40
C THR A 564 -1.05 38.62 -25.74
N LYS A 565 -0.25 37.82 -26.45
CA LYS A 565 1.01 37.27 -25.91
C LYS A 565 2.07 38.35 -25.66
N HIS A 566 2.18 39.33 -26.56
CA HIS A 566 3.14 40.42 -26.50
C HIS A 566 2.84 41.40 -25.37
N PHE A 567 1.59 41.83 -25.22
CA PHE A 567 1.13 42.64 -24.09
C PHE A 567 1.29 41.88 -22.77
N THR A 568 0.96 40.59 -22.72
CA THR A 568 1.15 39.77 -21.50
C THR A 568 2.61 39.75 -21.08
N HIS A 569 3.54 39.57 -22.02
CA HIS A 569 4.98 39.59 -21.76
C HIS A 569 5.42 40.93 -21.15
N HIS A 570 5.01 42.06 -21.73
CA HIS A 570 5.39 43.39 -21.22
C HIS A 570 4.65 43.80 -19.94
N PHE A 571 3.45 43.30 -19.70
CA PHE A 571 2.76 43.52 -18.44
C PHE A 571 3.43 42.74 -17.31
N LYS A 572 3.89 41.50 -17.56
CA LYS A 572 4.75 40.76 -16.62
C LYS A 572 6.08 41.45 -16.40
N GLN A 573 6.65 42.07 -17.43
CA GLN A 573 7.90 42.83 -17.34
C GLN A 573 7.88 43.91 -16.25
N PHE A 574 6.69 44.47 -15.97
CA PHE A 574 6.49 45.53 -14.97
C PHE A 574 5.52 45.14 -13.85
N GLU A 575 5.32 43.84 -13.60
CA GLU A 575 4.50 43.36 -12.46
C GLU A 575 3.04 43.88 -12.51
N LEU A 576 2.51 44.08 -13.71
CA LEU A 576 1.15 44.60 -13.91
C LEU A 576 0.05 43.52 -13.82
N ILE A 577 0.40 42.23 -13.95
CA ILE A 577 -0.53 41.09 -13.90
C ILE A 577 0.01 39.94 -13.06
#